data_AF-A0A945D1L5-F1
#
_entry.id   AF-A0A945D1L5-F1
#
_cell.length_a   1.000
_cell.length_b   1.000
_cell.length_c   1.000
_cell.angle_alpha   90.00
_cell.angle_beta   90.00
_cell.angle_gamma   90.00
#
_symmetry.space_group_name_H-M   'P 1'
#
loop_
_entity.id
_entity.type
_entity.pdbx_description
1 polymer ?
#
loop_
_entity_poly.entity_id
_entity_poly.type
_entity_poly.pdbx_seq_one_letter_code
_entity_poly.pdbx_strand_id
1 'polypeptide(L)'
;MQNSIICGFSMSAYWFNACQACVIKDKCTTGKQRRITRWEHEHLLEDVQRRLDENPQAMRTRRETVEHPFGTIKARMGATHFAMKTLKNVRTEMALHVLVYNLTRVMNILGAKPLMMAMRA
;
A
#
# COMPACT_ATOMS: atom_id res chain seq x y z
N MET A 1 4.37 -6.64 30.37
CA MET A 1 4.15 -5.85 29.16
C MET A 1 5.25 -4.81 29.10
N GLN A 2 5.92 -4.68 27.96
CA GLN A 2 7.00 -3.70 27.75
C GLN A 2 6.73 -2.99 26.43
N ASN A 3 6.69 -1.66 26.45
CA ASN A 3 6.56 -0.88 25.22
C ASN A 3 7.94 -0.43 24.73
N SER A 4 8.13 -0.44 23.42
CA SER A 4 9.36 -0.05 22.76
C SER A 4 9.06 0.58 21.41
N ILE A 5 9.86 1.55 20.98
CA ILE A 5 9.76 2.11 19.64
C ILE A 5 10.73 1.36 18.73
N ILE A 6 10.23 0.74 17.67
CA ILE A 6 11.03 0.03 16.67
C ILE A 6 10.72 0.64 15.30
N CYS A 7 11.74 1.17 14.61
CA CYS A 7 11.59 1.79 13.29
C CYS A 7 10.49 2.87 13.22
N GLY A 8 10.30 3.63 14.31
CA GLY A 8 9.26 4.67 14.41
C GLY A 8 7.86 4.16 14.77
N PHE A 9 7.68 2.85 14.99
CA PHE A 9 6.41 2.26 15.39
C PHE A 9 6.40 1.88 16.88
N SER A 10 5.29 2.19 17.55
CA SER A 10 5.02 1.84 18.95
C SER A 10 4.67 0.35 19.06
N MET A 11 5.56 -0.43 19.67
CA MET A 11 5.42 -1.88 19.80
C MET A 11 5.20 -2.27 21.25
N SER A 12 4.23 -3.14 21.50
CA SER A 12 4.00 -3.77 22.81
C SER A 12 4.48 -5.21 22.79
N ALA A 13 5.36 -5.54 23.72
CA ALA A 13 5.83 -6.90 23.95
C ALA A 13 5.05 -7.55 25.10
N TYR A 14 4.50 -8.72 24.81
CA TYR A 14 3.79 -9.59 25.73
C TYR A 14 4.61 -10.86 25.94
N TRP A 15 4.69 -11.32 27.19
CA TRP A 15 5.31 -12.60 27.54
C TRP A 15 4.53 -13.24 28.67
N PHE A 16 4.60 -14.57 28.74
CA PHE A 16 3.95 -15.33 29.78
C PHE A 16 4.98 -16.05 30.64
N ASN A 17 4.84 -15.94 31.96
CA ASN A 17 5.83 -16.45 32.90
C ASN A 17 5.78 -17.98 33.05
N ALA A 18 4.65 -18.62 32.81
CA ALA A 18 4.53 -20.08 32.95
C ALA A 18 5.11 -20.88 31.78
N CYS A 19 5.77 -20.22 30.80
CA CYS A 19 6.48 -20.92 29.72
C CYS A 19 7.54 -21.92 30.22
N GLN A 20 8.06 -21.76 31.44
CA GLN A 20 9.03 -22.70 32.01
C GLN A 20 8.41 -24.06 32.41
N ALA A 21 7.14 -24.08 32.79
CA ALA A 21 6.42 -25.30 33.19
C ALA A 21 5.55 -25.87 32.04
N CYS A 22 5.72 -25.35 30.82
CA CYS A 22 4.86 -25.68 29.70
C CYS A 22 5.34 -26.97 28.98
N VAL A 23 4.47 -27.98 28.90
CA VAL A 23 4.77 -29.29 28.30
C VAL A 23 5.09 -29.21 26.80
N ILE A 24 4.60 -28.16 26.12
CA ILE A 24 4.82 -27.95 24.68
C ILE A 24 5.92 -26.90 24.40
N LYS A 25 6.71 -26.50 25.41
CA LYS A 25 7.73 -25.46 25.27
C LYS A 25 8.69 -25.73 24.11
N ASP A 26 9.14 -26.97 23.98
CA ASP A 26 10.10 -27.39 22.96
C ASP A 26 9.58 -27.21 21.53
N LYS A 27 8.25 -27.20 21.33
CA LYS A 27 7.61 -26.91 20.04
C LYS A 27 7.22 -25.44 19.85
N CYS A 28 7.29 -24.64 20.91
CA CYS A 28 6.72 -23.28 20.96
C CYS A 28 7.80 -22.18 20.89
N THR A 29 8.93 -22.34 21.59
CA THR A 29 10.05 -21.39 21.54
C THR A 29 11.36 -22.03 22.01
N THR A 30 12.48 -21.65 21.40
CA THR A 30 13.83 -22.02 21.83
C THR A 30 14.34 -21.13 22.98
N GLY A 31 13.65 -20.02 23.27
CA GLY A 31 14.02 -19.07 24.32
C GLY A 31 13.52 -19.44 25.71
N LYS A 32 13.94 -18.67 26.73
CA LYS A 32 13.44 -18.83 28.12
C LYS A 32 11.91 -18.65 28.21
N GLN A 33 11.36 -17.73 27.43
CA GLN A 33 9.93 -17.42 27.36
C GLN A 33 9.58 -17.03 25.92
N ARG A 34 8.33 -17.30 25.50
CA ARG A 34 7.82 -16.78 24.23
C ARG A 34 7.49 -15.30 24.42
N ARG A 35 8.09 -14.45 23.58
CA ARG A 35 7.75 -13.03 23.49
C ARG A 35 6.95 -12.82 22.20
N ILE A 36 5.81 -12.19 22.33
CA ILE A 36 4.95 -11.78 21.21
C ILE A 36 5.00 -10.27 21.17
N THR A 37 5.47 -9.73 20.04
CA THR A 37 5.49 -8.29 19.82
C THR A 37 4.30 -7.95 18.92
N ARG A 38 3.50 -6.97 19.32
CA ARG A 38 2.34 -6.50 18.57
C ARG A 38 2.44 -5.00 18.36
N TRP A 39 2.14 -4.53 17.16
CA TRP A 39 2.06 -3.10 16.90
C TRP A 39 0.82 -2.52 17.58
N GLU A 40 0.91 -1.28 18.09
CA GLU A 40 -0.23 -0.58 18.70
C GLU A 40 -1.47 -0.55 17.78
N HIS A 41 -1.25 -0.47 16.46
CA HIS A 41 -2.31 -0.45 15.46
C HIS A 41 -2.39 -1.76 14.64
N GLU A 42 -2.05 -2.90 15.24
CA GLU A 42 -2.16 -4.22 14.58
C GLU A 42 -3.55 -4.48 13.97
N HIS A 43 -4.61 -3.94 14.58
CA HIS A 43 -5.97 -4.03 14.07
C HIS A 43 -6.11 -3.50 12.62
N LEU A 44 -5.28 -2.53 12.21
CA LEU A 44 -5.25 -2.06 10.82
C LEU A 44 -4.71 -3.13 9.87
N LEU A 45 -3.71 -3.91 10.29
CA LEU A 45 -3.18 -5.02 9.52
C LEU A 45 -4.20 -6.16 9.43
N GLU A 46 -4.90 -6.45 10.54
CA GLU A 46 -5.98 -7.45 10.59
C GLU A 46 -7.15 -7.04 9.68
N ASP A 47 -7.54 -5.76 9.68
CA ASP A 47 -8.56 -5.23 8.78
C ASP A 47 -8.16 -5.33 7.31
N VAL A 48 -6.90 -5.03 6.99
CA VAL A 48 -6.38 -5.19 5.61
C VAL A 48 -6.37 -6.66 5.21
N GLN A 49 -5.91 -7.55 6.10
CA GLN A 49 -5.90 -8.99 5.84
C GLN A 49 -7.31 -9.51 5.60
N ARG A 50 -8.28 -9.15 6.45
CA ARG A 50 -9.69 -9.52 6.27
C ARG A 50 -10.22 -9.09 4.90
N ARG A 51 -9.95 -7.85 4.47
CA ARG A 51 -10.38 -7.36 3.14
C ARG A 51 -9.74 -8.14 1.99
N LEU A 52 -8.50 -8.60 2.16
CA LEU A 52 -7.81 -9.42 1.17
C LEU A 52 -8.35 -10.85 1.13
N ASP A 53 -8.70 -11.41 2.29
CA ASP A 53 -9.31 -12.74 2.38
C ASP A 53 -10.73 -12.74 1.78
N GLU A 54 -11.50 -11.66 2.01
CA GLU A 54 -12.82 -11.44 1.42
C GLU A 54 -12.77 -11.25 -0.11
N ASN A 55 -11.70 -10.66 -0.63
CA ASN A 55 -11.50 -10.47 -2.07
C ASN A 55 -10.05 -10.79 -2.50
N PRO A 56 -9.73 -12.08 -2.73
CA PRO A 56 -8.39 -12.51 -3.09
C PRO A 56 -7.89 -11.94 -4.43
N GLN A 57 -8.80 -11.53 -5.33
CA GLN A 57 -8.45 -10.94 -6.62
C GLN A 57 -8.13 -9.43 -6.52
N ALA A 58 -8.43 -8.77 -5.40
CA ALA A 58 -8.25 -7.33 -5.25
C ALA A 58 -6.81 -6.86 -5.55
N MET A 59 -5.81 -7.62 -5.13
CA MET A 59 -4.40 -7.31 -5.40
C MET A 59 -4.04 -7.49 -6.88
N ARG A 60 -4.61 -8.50 -7.54
CA ARG A 60 -4.42 -8.72 -8.97
C ARG A 60 -5.04 -7.59 -9.78
N THR A 61 -6.27 -7.19 -9.45
CA THR A 61 -6.94 -6.05 -10.07
C THR A 61 -6.14 -4.77 -9.86
N ARG A 62 -5.61 -4.51 -8.67
CA ARG A 62 -4.75 -3.35 -8.40
C ARG A 62 -3.49 -3.33 -9.26
N ARG A 63 -2.83 -4.48 -9.40
CA ARG A 63 -1.66 -4.63 -10.26
C ARG A 63 -1.96 -4.28 -11.71
N GLU A 64 -3.08 -4.74 -12.22
CA GLU A 64 -3.49 -4.51 -13.62
C GLU A 64 -4.00 -3.08 -13.85
N THR A 65 -4.70 -2.50 -12.88
CA THR A 65 -5.42 -1.22 -13.06
C THR A 65 -4.65 -0.01 -12.58
N VAL A 66 -3.80 -0.12 -11.56
CA VAL A 66 -3.21 1.02 -10.85
C VAL A 66 -1.68 1.03 -10.95
N GLU A 67 -1.01 -0.10 -10.77
CA GLU A 67 0.46 -0.13 -10.74
C GLU A 67 1.08 0.33 -12.06
N HIS A 68 0.52 -0.11 -13.20
CA HIS A 68 1.04 0.30 -14.51
C HIS A 68 0.86 1.81 -14.80
N PRO A 69 -0.32 2.44 -14.56
CA PRO A 69 -0.45 3.89 -14.61
C PRO A 69 0.55 4.64 -13.74
N PHE A 70 0.71 4.23 -12.47
CA PHE A 70 1.66 4.88 -11.57
C PHE A 70 3.10 4.74 -12.04
N GLY A 71 3.50 3.55 -12.52
CA GLY A 71 4.82 3.33 -13.11
C GLY A 71 5.05 4.22 -14.33
N THR A 72 4.05 4.35 -15.20
CA THR A 72 4.14 5.20 -16.40
C THR A 72 4.26 6.68 -16.03
N ILE A 73 3.45 7.16 -15.08
CA ILE A 73 3.52 8.55 -14.62
C ILE A 73 4.89 8.85 -14.03
N LYS A 74 5.41 7.98 -13.14
CA LYS A 74 6.73 8.15 -12.53
C LYS A 74 7.87 8.12 -13.55
N ALA A 75 7.87 7.14 -14.44
CA ALA A 75 8.99 6.91 -15.37
C ALA A 75 8.96 7.86 -16.57
N ARG A 76 7.79 8.10 -17.16
CA ARG A 76 7.67 8.84 -18.42
C ARG A 76 7.48 10.33 -18.22
N MET A 77 6.81 10.74 -17.14
CA MET A 77 6.52 12.16 -16.87
C MET A 77 7.55 12.81 -15.94
N GLY A 78 8.60 12.08 -15.53
CA GLY A 78 9.63 12.60 -14.64
C GLY A 78 9.11 12.98 -13.24
N ALA A 79 7.90 12.54 -12.89
CA ALA A 79 7.23 12.86 -11.63
C ALA A 79 7.77 12.05 -10.45
N THR A 80 9.10 11.87 -10.38
CA THR A 80 9.77 11.33 -9.20
C THR A 80 9.69 12.32 -8.04
N HIS A 81 9.59 13.62 -8.36
CA HIS A 81 9.39 14.72 -7.43
C HIS A 81 8.35 15.70 -7.98
N PHE A 82 7.57 16.32 -7.09
CA PHE A 82 6.66 17.41 -7.45
C PHE A 82 7.45 18.70 -7.61
N ALA A 83 7.16 19.46 -8.67
CA ALA A 83 7.75 20.78 -8.89
C ALA A 83 7.12 21.83 -7.96
N MET A 84 5.83 21.66 -7.63
CA MET A 84 5.09 22.63 -6.84
C MET A 84 5.25 22.42 -5.33
N LYS A 85 5.18 23.53 -4.58
CA LYS A 85 5.09 23.53 -3.11
C LYS A 85 3.64 23.78 -2.66
N THR A 86 3.31 23.28 -1.47
CA THR A 86 1.97 23.27 -0.84
C THR A 86 0.99 22.23 -1.41
N LEU A 87 0.14 21.65 -0.55
CA LEU A 87 -0.76 20.55 -0.90
C LEU A 87 -1.74 20.91 -2.02
N LYS A 88 -2.24 22.15 -2.05
CA LYS A 88 -3.17 22.61 -3.10
C LYS A 88 -2.55 22.49 -4.49
N ASN A 89 -1.32 22.96 -4.64
CA ASN A 89 -0.64 22.99 -5.94
C ASN A 89 -0.16 21.59 -6.36
N VAL A 90 0.34 20.80 -5.40
CA VAL A 90 0.73 19.39 -5.63
C VAL A 90 -0.46 18.55 -6.11
N ARG A 91 -1.66 18.79 -5.57
CA ARG A 91 -2.89 18.13 -6.04
C ARG A 91 -3.19 18.47 -7.49
N THR A 92 -3.05 19.73 -7.88
CA THR A 92 -3.24 20.16 -9.27
C THR A 92 -2.21 19.53 -10.20
N GLU A 93 -0.94 19.49 -9.79
CA GLU A 93 0.13 18.85 -10.55
C GLU A 93 -0.14 17.36 -10.79
N MET A 94 -0.52 16.63 -9.73
CA MET A 94 -0.94 15.23 -9.85
C MET A 94 -2.15 15.05 -10.76
N ALA A 95 -3.15 15.94 -10.67
CA ALA A 95 -4.33 15.89 -11.53
C ALA A 95 -3.97 16.04 -13.01
N LEU A 96 -3.03 16.93 -13.33
CA LEU A 96 -2.54 17.11 -14.70
C LEU A 96 -1.79 15.87 -15.20
N HIS A 97 -0.92 15.26 -14.39
CA HIS A 97 -0.26 14.01 -14.76
C HIS A 97 -1.25 12.89 -15.07
N VAL A 98 -2.26 12.70 -14.22
CA VAL A 98 -3.31 11.70 -14.43
C VAL A 98 -4.11 12.00 -15.70
N LEU A 99 -4.46 13.27 -15.94
CA LEU A 99 -5.18 13.68 -17.15
C LEU A 99 -4.38 13.35 -18.42
N VAL A 100 -3.10 13.75 -18.46
CA VAL A 100 -2.24 13.48 -19.63
C VAL A 100 -2.04 11.98 -19.83
N TYR A 101 -1.89 11.20 -18.75
CA TYR A 101 -1.80 9.74 -18.85
C TYR A 101 -3.08 9.16 -19.46
N ASN A 102 -4.25 9.54 -18.96
CA ASN A 102 -5.52 9.07 -19.46
C ASN A 102 -5.73 9.43 -20.94
N LEU A 103 -5.44 10.66 -21.34
CA LEU A 103 -5.53 11.09 -22.74
C LEU A 103 -4.58 10.27 -23.63
N THR A 104 -3.32 10.11 -23.22
CA THR A 104 -2.34 9.31 -23.95
C THR A 104 -2.81 7.86 -24.09
N ARG A 105 -3.35 7.27 -23.02
CA ARG A 105 -3.85 5.90 -23.02
C ARG A 105 -5.04 5.73 -23.96
N VAL A 106 -6.01 6.63 -23.91
CA VAL A 106 -7.18 6.58 -24.80
C VAL A 106 -6.77 6.77 -26.26
N MET A 107 -5.86 7.71 -26.55
CA MET A 107 -5.32 7.89 -27.90
C MET A 107 -4.58 6.64 -28.40
N ASN A 108 -3.87 5.91 -27.53
CA ASN A 108 -3.19 4.68 -27.92
C ASN A 108 -4.15 3.50 -28.15
N ILE A 109 -5.28 3.45 -27.44
CA ILE A 109 -6.27 2.36 -27.56
C ILE A 109 -7.22 2.59 -28.73
N LEU A 110 -7.76 3.81 -28.85
CA LEU A 110 -8.81 4.15 -29.82
C LEU A 110 -8.28 4.88 -31.05
N GLY A 111 -7.08 5.47 -30.98
CA GLY A 111 -6.56 6.39 -31.99
C GLY A 111 -7.01 7.84 -31.77
N ALA A 112 -6.23 8.80 -32.28
CA ALA A 112 -6.50 10.23 -32.11
C ALA A 112 -7.75 10.72 -32.86
N LYS A 113 -8.00 10.22 -34.07
CA LYS A 113 -9.16 10.67 -34.89
C LYS A 113 -10.50 10.25 -34.28
N PRO A 114 -10.72 8.98 -33.87
CA PRO A 114 -11.97 8.58 -33.22
C PRO A 114 -12.23 9.34 -31.92
N LEU A 115 -11.17 9.57 -31.12
CA LEU A 115 -11.28 10.36 -29.89
C LEU A 115 -11.78 11.79 -30.15
N MET A 116 -11.18 12.49 -31.13
CA MET A 116 -11.61 13.86 -31.47
C MET A 116 -13.04 13.92 -31.99
N MET A 117 -13.50 12.90 -32.72
CA MET A 117 -14.89 12.81 -33.16
C MET A 117 -15.84 12.64 -31.97
N ALA A 118 -15.51 11.76 -31.02
CA ALA A 118 -16.32 11.53 -29.82
C ALA A 118 -16.41 12.77 -28.91
N MET A 119 -15.37 13.61 -28.86
CA MET A 119 -15.36 14.83 -28.04
C MET A 119 -16.13 16.01 -28.66
N ARG A 120 -16.48 15.94 -29.95
CA ARG A 120 -17.24 17.00 -30.65
C ARG A 120 -18.76 16.77 -30.62
N ALA A 121 -19.19 15.57 -30.25
CA ALA A 121 -20.60 15.20 -30.08
C ALA A 121 -21.08 15.62 -28.68
#